data_AF-A0A0F9P0S5-F1
#
_entry.id   AF-A0A0F9P0S5-F1
#
_cell.length_a   1.000
_cell.length_b   1.000
_cell.length_c   1.000
_cell.angle_alpha   90.00
_cell.angle_beta   90.00
_cell.angle_gamma   90.00
#
_symmetry.space_group_name_H-M   'P 1'
#
loop_
_entity.id
_entity.type
_entity.pdbx_description
1 polymer ?
#
loop_
_entity_poly.entity_id
_entity_poly.type
_entity_poly.pdbx_seq_one_letter_code
_entity_poly.pdbx_strand_id
1 'polypeptide(L)'
;MQAILEDTQETEDLEPIKLGNLAIYRTPAELQTKVDEYFESGVHIRTVIVGKKGDKKKIEVKLPTVVGLALYLGFNSRQSIYDYNARDGFSYVIKRAVSFIEMYHEEALGDGNNVVGSIFWLKNHGWKDKSEVEHTAKESIAALIQAAQQAKQIESKVVKSLPVIPLSQEPAIIERKDDV
;
A
#
# COMPACT_ATOMS: atom_id res chain seq x y z
N MET A 1 28.91 -37.16 -62.35
CA MET A 1 29.27 -36.16 -61.31
C MET A 1 28.09 -35.23 -61.20
N GLN A 2 27.26 -35.41 -60.17
CA GLN A 2 25.99 -34.70 -60.01
C GLN A 2 25.95 -34.06 -58.62
N ALA A 3 25.31 -32.91 -58.57
CA ALA A 3 25.48 -31.82 -57.63
C ALA A 3 25.08 -32.14 -56.17
N ILE A 4 25.94 -31.63 -55.28
CA ILE A 4 25.69 -30.97 -54.00
C ILE A 4 24.21 -30.61 -53.76
N LEU A 5 23.66 -31.11 -52.65
CA LEU A 5 22.47 -30.55 -51.99
C LEU A 5 22.94 -30.09 -50.61
N GLU A 6 23.21 -28.79 -50.51
CA GLU A 6 23.35 -28.06 -49.25
C GLU A 6 21.94 -27.86 -48.69
N ASP A 7 21.69 -28.47 -47.54
CA ASP A 7 20.47 -28.29 -46.75
C ASP A 7 20.54 -26.93 -46.07
N THR A 8 20.20 -25.87 -46.81
CA THR A 8 19.97 -24.55 -46.24
C THR A 8 18.66 -24.59 -45.46
N GLN A 9 18.78 -24.74 -44.15
CA GLN A 9 17.69 -24.46 -43.21
C GLN A 9 17.22 -23.02 -43.43
N GLU A 10 16.03 -22.87 -44.00
CA GLU A 10 15.31 -21.62 -44.13
C GLU A 10 15.21 -20.96 -42.75
N THR A 11 15.96 -19.87 -42.56
CA THR A 11 15.68 -18.92 -41.50
C THR A 11 14.39 -18.21 -41.86
N GLU A 12 13.29 -18.76 -41.35
CA GLU A 12 11.95 -18.20 -41.48
C GLU A 12 11.95 -16.78 -40.87
N ASP A 13 11.96 -15.78 -41.75
CA ASP A 13 11.85 -14.36 -41.43
C ASP A 13 10.49 -14.12 -40.76
N LEU A 14 10.47 -14.13 -39.42
CA LEU A 14 9.26 -13.89 -38.64
C LEU A 14 8.76 -12.45 -38.88
N GLU A 15 7.64 -12.32 -39.60
CA GLU A 15 6.94 -11.04 -39.75
C GLU A 15 6.55 -10.45 -38.38
N PRO A 16 6.58 -9.11 -38.22
CA PRO A 16 6.23 -8.45 -36.97
C PRO A 16 4.76 -8.72 -36.63
N ILE A 17 4.54 -9.44 -35.53
CA ILE A 17 3.24 -9.96 -35.13
C ILE A 17 2.29 -8.80 -34.76
N LYS A 18 1.11 -8.76 -35.40
CA LYS A 18 0.06 -7.75 -35.19
C LYS A 18 -0.40 -7.69 -33.73
N LEU A 19 -0.34 -6.47 -33.20
CA LEU A 19 -0.61 -6.01 -31.85
C LEU A 19 -2.07 -6.20 -31.41
N GLY A 20 -2.28 -7.10 -30.44
CA GLY A 20 -3.56 -7.25 -29.73
C GLY A 20 -3.63 -8.56 -28.93
N ASN A 21 -3.13 -8.54 -27.69
CA ASN A 21 -3.21 -9.64 -26.72
C ASN A 21 -2.54 -10.98 -27.08
N LEU A 22 -1.43 -10.98 -27.81
CA LEU A 22 -0.59 -12.19 -27.87
C LEU A 22 0.20 -12.35 -26.56
N ALA A 23 0.10 -13.55 -25.97
CA ALA A 23 1.06 -14.00 -24.98
C ALA A 23 2.46 -14.00 -25.60
N ILE A 24 3.31 -13.05 -25.22
CA ILE A 24 4.72 -12.99 -25.64
C ILE A 24 5.46 -14.30 -25.33
N TYR A 25 5.24 -14.87 -24.14
CA TYR A 25 5.87 -16.11 -23.69
C TYR A 25 4.86 -17.26 -23.65
N ARG A 26 5.24 -18.40 -24.23
CA ARG A 26 4.37 -19.58 -24.29
C ARG A 26 4.63 -20.56 -23.16
N THR A 27 5.86 -20.57 -22.63
CA THR A 27 6.26 -21.52 -21.58
C THR A 27 6.86 -20.80 -20.37
N PRO A 28 6.71 -21.34 -19.15
CA PRO A 28 7.36 -20.77 -17.97
C PRO A 28 8.88 -20.76 -18.05
N ALA A 29 9.47 -21.74 -18.74
CA ALA A 29 10.92 -21.83 -18.93
C ALA A 29 11.46 -20.67 -19.78
N GLU A 30 10.78 -20.36 -20.89
CA GLU A 30 11.12 -19.22 -21.74
C GLU A 30 11.06 -17.89 -20.98
N LEU A 31 10.00 -17.70 -20.19
CA LEU A 31 9.87 -16.53 -19.33
C LEU A 31 10.99 -16.48 -18.28
N GLN A 32 11.32 -17.60 -17.63
CA GLN A 32 12.37 -17.67 -16.62
C GLN A 32 13.73 -17.28 -17.21
N THR A 33 14.09 -17.77 -18.40
CA THR A 33 15.33 -17.39 -19.07
C THR A 33 15.43 -15.88 -19.30
N LYS A 34 14.34 -15.24 -19.74
CA LYS A 34 14.33 -13.77 -19.94
C LYS A 34 14.33 -12.97 -18.64
N VAL A 35 13.70 -13.48 -17.60
CA VAL A 35 13.78 -12.91 -16.26
C VAL A 35 15.23 -12.98 -15.73
N ASP A 36 15.92 -14.10 -15.92
CA ASP A 36 17.31 -14.26 -15.47
C ASP A 36 18.24 -13.32 -16.25
N GLU A 37 18.06 -13.20 -17.58
CA GLU A 37 18.80 -12.28 -18.44
C GLU A 37 18.64 -10.81 -17.99
N TYR A 38 17.43 -10.43 -17.54
CA TYR A 38 17.17 -9.11 -16.96
C TYR A 38 18.03 -8.88 -15.72
N PHE A 39 18.03 -9.78 -14.74
CA PHE A 39 18.77 -9.60 -13.49
C PHE A 39 20.30 -9.64 -13.68
N GLU A 40 20.76 -10.40 -14.67
CA GLU A 40 22.18 -10.46 -15.02
C GLU A 40 22.66 -9.16 -15.66
N SER A 41 22.00 -8.71 -16.73
CA SER A 41 22.49 -7.65 -17.62
C SER A 41 21.49 -6.54 -17.95
N GLY A 42 20.18 -6.80 -17.85
CA GLY A 42 19.13 -5.82 -18.18
C GLY A 42 18.80 -4.80 -17.09
N VAL A 43 19.28 -4.99 -15.86
CA VAL A 43 19.04 -4.06 -14.75
C VAL A 43 19.77 -2.74 -14.99
N HIS A 44 19.06 -1.62 -14.80
CA HIS A 44 19.67 -0.30 -14.85
C HIS A 44 20.70 -0.12 -13.72
N ILE A 45 21.90 0.36 -14.10
CA ILE A 45 23.00 0.60 -13.18
C ILE A 45 23.11 2.10 -12.92
N ARG A 46 23.10 2.49 -11.65
CA ARG A 46 23.38 3.86 -11.22
C ARG A 46 24.78 3.92 -10.61
N THR A 47 25.60 4.83 -11.12
CA THR A 47 26.90 5.15 -10.51
C THR A 47 26.70 6.12 -9.35
N VAL A 48 27.13 5.73 -8.16
CA VAL A 48 27.15 6.57 -6.96
C VAL A 48 28.60 6.90 -6.62
N ILE A 49 28.87 8.18 -6.33
CA ILE A 49 30.18 8.62 -5.88
C ILE A 49 30.14 8.67 -4.35
N VAL A 50 30.92 7.80 -3.71
CA VAL A 50 31.00 7.71 -2.25
C VAL A 50 32.40 8.13 -1.81
N GLY A 51 32.48 8.99 -0.79
CA GLY A 51 33.75 9.41 -0.19
C GLY A 51 33.85 10.90 0.10
N LYS A 52 34.78 11.26 0.99
CA LYS A 52 35.12 12.67 1.28
C LYS A 52 35.97 13.27 0.15
N LYS A 53 36.06 14.60 0.12
CA LYS A 53 36.83 15.38 -0.87
C LYS A 53 38.32 14.99 -0.80
N GLY A 54 38.71 14.00 -1.61
CA GLY A 54 40.07 13.42 -1.67
C GLY A 54 40.05 11.96 -2.15
N ASP A 55 39.13 11.15 -1.62
CA ASP A 55 39.02 9.70 -1.86
C ASP A 55 37.63 9.34 -2.39
N LYS A 56 37.29 9.84 -3.59
CA LYS A 56 36.01 9.53 -4.24
C LYS A 56 36.09 8.17 -4.91
N LYS A 57 35.31 7.19 -4.45
CA LYS A 57 35.11 5.90 -5.11
C LYS A 57 33.82 5.92 -5.92
N LYS A 58 33.88 5.47 -7.17
CA LYS A 58 32.70 5.18 -7.98
C LYS A 58 32.22 3.77 -7.63
N ILE A 59 30.96 3.66 -7.23
CA ILE A 59 30.29 2.41 -6.93
C ILE A 59 29.11 2.28 -7.89
N GLU A 60 28.99 1.12 -8.52
CA GLU A 60 27.87 0.81 -9.40
C GLU A 60 26.82 0.04 -8.61
N VAL A 61 25.59 0.55 -8.62
CA VAL A 61 24.47 -0.03 -7.89
C VAL A 61 23.40 -0.45 -8.90
N LYS A 62 23.03 -1.75 -8.86
CA LYS A 62 21.92 -2.30 -9.65
C LYS A 62 20.59 -1.83 -9.05
N LEU A 63 19.68 -1.35 -9.90
CA LEU A 63 18.36 -0.86 -9.50
C LEU A 63 17.26 -1.61 -10.27
N PRO A 64 16.97 -2.87 -9.92
CA PRO A 64 15.92 -3.60 -10.58
C PRO A 64 14.54 -3.04 -10.19
N THR A 65 13.62 -3.03 -11.14
CA THR A 65 12.25 -2.53 -10.91
C THR A 65 11.25 -3.39 -11.66
N VAL A 66 10.02 -3.49 -11.15
CA VAL A 66 8.95 -4.27 -11.80
C VAL A 66 8.64 -3.71 -13.19
N VAL A 67 8.65 -2.38 -13.34
CA VAL A 67 8.42 -1.72 -14.63
C VAL A 67 9.60 -1.99 -15.58
N GLY A 68 10.84 -1.90 -15.09
CA GLY A 68 12.03 -2.22 -15.89
C GLY A 68 12.02 -3.66 -16.38
N LEU A 69 11.66 -4.61 -15.51
CA LEU A 69 11.45 -6.00 -15.89
C LEU A 69 10.36 -6.12 -16.96
N ALA A 70 9.21 -5.47 -16.77
CA ALA A 70 8.11 -5.54 -17.74
C ALA A 70 8.54 -5.03 -19.13
N LEU A 71 9.22 -3.89 -19.19
CA LEU A 71 9.73 -3.31 -20.43
C LEU A 71 10.78 -4.20 -21.09
N TYR A 72 11.68 -4.79 -20.29
CA TYR A 72 12.70 -5.71 -20.79
C TYR A 72 12.09 -6.99 -21.40
N LEU A 73 11.02 -7.49 -20.78
CA LEU A 73 10.23 -8.63 -21.28
C LEU A 73 9.37 -8.27 -22.52
N GLY A 74 9.43 -7.04 -23.02
CA GLY A 74 8.67 -6.57 -24.17
C GLY A 74 7.20 -6.24 -23.87
N PHE A 75 6.81 -6.16 -22.59
CA PHE A 75 5.46 -5.73 -22.21
C PHE A 75 5.31 -4.21 -22.29
N ASN A 76 4.08 -3.76 -22.56
CA ASN A 76 3.73 -2.34 -22.60
C ASN A 76 3.42 -1.73 -21.22
N SER A 77 3.21 -2.57 -20.20
CA SER A 77 2.76 -2.16 -18.88
C SER A 77 3.21 -3.15 -17.82
N ARG A 78 3.39 -2.67 -16.59
CA ARG A 78 3.59 -3.53 -15.42
C ARG A 78 2.40 -4.48 -15.19
N GLN A 79 1.20 -4.13 -15.67
CA GLN A 79 0.01 -4.96 -15.50
C GLN A 79 0.19 -6.34 -16.14
N SER A 80 0.90 -6.42 -17.26
CA SER A 80 1.18 -7.67 -17.95
C SER A 80 1.93 -8.68 -17.09
N ILE A 81 2.80 -8.24 -16.17
CA ILE A 81 3.46 -9.12 -15.21
C ILE A 81 2.42 -9.82 -14.30
N TYR A 82 1.45 -9.07 -13.80
CA TYR A 82 0.40 -9.62 -12.93
C TYR A 82 -0.59 -10.48 -13.71
N ASP A 83 -0.85 -10.15 -14.97
CA ASP A 83 -1.69 -10.96 -15.84
C ASP A 83 -1.04 -12.33 -16.11
N TYR A 84 0.30 -12.38 -16.27
CA TYR A 84 1.05 -13.63 -16.32
C TYR A 84 1.05 -14.38 -14.99
N ASN A 85 1.10 -13.68 -13.86
CA ASN A 85 1.01 -14.32 -12.55
C ASN A 85 -0.33 -15.06 -12.34
N ALA A 86 -1.41 -14.57 -12.97
CA ALA A 86 -2.72 -15.20 -12.93
C ALA A 86 -2.85 -16.41 -13.89
N ARG A 87 -1.88 -16.63 -14.79
CA ARG A 87 -1.88 -17.77 -15.72
C ARG A 87 -1.25 -19.00 -15.08
N ASP A 88 -1.83 -20.15 -15.37
CA ASP A 88 -1.32 -21.44 -14.90
C ASP A 88 0.12 -21.69 -15.39
N GLY A 89 0.98 -22.13 -14.46
CA GLY A 89 2.38 -22.41 -14.72
C GLY A 89 3.34 -21.21 -14.64
N PHE A 90 2.86 -19.97 -14.78
CA PHE A 90 3.71 -18.77 -14.79
C PHE A 90 3.85 -18.08 -13.43
N SER A 91 2.92 -18.34 -12.51
CA SER A 91 2.88 -17.67 -11.19
C SER A 91 4.18 -17.80 -10.39
N TYR A 92 4.83 -18.96 -10.45
CA TYR A 92 6.10 -19.19 -9.75
C TYR A 92 7.21 -18.26 -10.23
N VAL A 93 7.38 -18.15 -11.56
CA VAL A 93 8.42 -17.32 -12.18
C VAL A 93 8.21 -15.85 -11.83
N ILE A 94 6.96 -15.36 -11.94
CA ILE A 94 6.64 -13.97 -11.63
C ILE A 94 6.83 -13.67 -10.14
N LYS A 95 6.32 -14.51 -9.24
CA LYS A 95 6.50 -14.31 -7.78
C LYS A 95 7.98 -14.31 -7.40
N ARG A 96 8.77 -15.23 -7.95
CA ARG A 96 10.22 -15.30 -7.73
C ARG A 96 10.90 -14.01 -8.20
N ALA A 97 10.57 -13.52 -9.40
CA ALA A 97 11.12 -12.27 -9.94
C ALA A 97 10.77 -11.05 -9.07
N VAL A 98 9.52 -10.95 -8.62
CA VAL A 98 9.07 -9.87 -7.73
C VAL A 98 9.79 -9.95 -6.38
N SER A 99 9.95 -11.15 -5.81
CA SER A 99 10.68 -11.32 -4.55
C SER A 99 12.17 -11.01 -4.65
N PHE A 100 12.80 -11.22 -5.81
CA PHE A 100 14.14 -10.68 -6.04
C PHE A 100 14.15 -9.16 -5.95
N ILE A 101 13.17 -8.46 -6.53
CA ILE A 101 13.07 -7.00 -6.43
C ILE A 101 12.77 -6.57 -4.98
N GLU A 102 11.94 -7.31 -4.24
CA GLU A 102 11.69 -7.09 -2.81
C GLU A 102 12.99 -7.13 -2.00
N MET A 103 13.87 -8.11 -2.26
CA MET A 103 15.18 -8.22 -1.61
C MET A 103 16.03 -6.96 -1.79
N TYR A 104 16.08 -6.36 -2.99
CA TYR A 104 16.83 -5.10 -3.19
C TYR A 104 16.24 -3.94 -2.38
N HIS A 105 14.92 -3.89 -2.24
CA HIS A 105 14.28 -2.86 -1.42
C HIS A 105 14.50 -3.11 0.07
N GLU A 106 14.54 -4.37 0.50
CA GLU A 106 14.88 -4.77 1.86
C GLU A 106 16.34 -4.42 2.21
N GLU A 107 17.31 -4.77 1.36
CA GLU A 107 18.73 -4.43 1.55
C GLU A 107 18.93 -2.92 1.68
N ALA A 108 18.23 -2.13 0.85
CA ALA A 108 18.27 -0.67 0.92
C ALA A 108 17.74 -0.09 2.25
N LEU A 109 16.97 -0.85 3.04
CA LEU A 109 16.59 -0.44 4.40
C LEU A 109 17.80 -0.44 5.34
N GLY A 110 18.72 -1.41 5.18
CA GLY A 110 19.94 -1.54 5.97
C GLY A 110 20.99 -0.48 5.63
N ASP A 111 21.06 -0.06 4.37
CA ASP A 111 22.05 0.93 3.88
C ASP A 111 21.78 2.37 4.34
N GLY A 112 20.58 2.67 4.85
CA GLY A 112 20.22 3.97 5.43
C GLY A 112 20.01 5.12 4.42
N ASN A 113 20.28 4.91 3.13
CA ASN A 113 20.07 5.90 2.08
C ASN A 113 18.75 5.66 1.34
N ASN A 114 17.90 6.69 1.20
CA ASN A 114 16.61 6.63 0.49
C ASN A 114 15.60 5.58 1.02
N VAL A 115 15.69 5.24 2.31
CA VAL A 115 14.84 4.24 3.01
C VAL A 115 13.34 4.49 2.81
N VAL A 116 12.90 5.74 2.77
CA VAL A 116 11.49 6.12 2.59
C VAL A 116 10.90 5.55 1.30
N GLY A 117 11.66 5.56 0.20
CA GLY A 117 11.22 5.03 -1.09
C GLY A 117 11.05 3.51 -1.05
N SER A 118 12.00 2.81 -0.43
CA SER A 118 11.92 1.35 -0.25
C SER A 118 10.76 0.95 0.67
N ILE A 119 10.54 1.65 1.79
CA ILE A 119 9.39 1.42 2.67
C ILE A 119 8.08 1.60 1.90
N PHE A 120 7.94 2.68 1.14
CA PHE A 120 6.75 2.93 0.32
C PHE A 120 6.51 1.81 -0.69
N TRP A 121 7.57 1.38 -1.38
CA TRP A 121 7.50 0.31 -2.36
C TRP A 121 7.09 -1.03 -1.72
N LEU A 122 7.71 -1.42 -0.60
CA LEU A 122 7.42 -2.66 0.13
C LEU A 122 5.98 -2.68 0.65
N LYS A 123 5.49 -1.56 1.19
CA LYS A 123 4.08 -1.43 1.63
C LYS A 123 3.09 -1.64 0.49
N ASN A 124 3.39 -1.09 -0.69
CA ASN A 124 2.58 -1.32 -1.89
C ASN A 124 2.62 -2.78 -2.39
N HIS A 125 3.60 -3.57 -1.93
CA HIS A 125 3.73 -5.01 -2.20
C HIS A 125 3.32 -5.88 -1.00
N GLY A 126 2.53 -5.33 -0.06
CA GLY A 126 1.88 -6.11 0.98
C GLY A 126 2.62 -6.20 2.31
N TRP A 127 3.80 -5.59 2.43
CA TRP A 127 4.48 -5.47 3.72
C TRP A 127 3.70 -4.52 4.64
N LYS A 128 3.64 -4.85 5.93
CA LYS A 128 2.88 -4.08 6.91
C LYS A 128 3.73 -3.81 8.15
N ASP A 129 3.69 -2.57 8.59
CA ASP A 129 4.22 -2.22 9.91
C ASP A 129 3.30 -2.83 10.97
N LYS A 130 3.88 -3.37 12.04
CA LYS A 130 3.14 -3.74 13.23
C LYS A 130 3.10 -2.53 14.16
N SER A 131 1.90 -2.09 14.53
CA SER A 131 1.69 -1.11 15.61
C SER A 131 0.99 -1.79 16.77
N GLU A 132 1.55 -1.66 17.96
CA GLU A 132 0.89 -2.02 19.21
C GLU A 132 0.32 -0.74 19.83
N VAL A 133 -0.98 -0.74 20.11
CA VAL A 133 -1.67 0.37 20.78
C VAL A 133 -2.11 -0.13 22.15
N GLU A 134 -1.46 0.35 23.20
CA GLU A 134 -1.83 0.05 24.57
C GLU A 134 -2.98 0.97 25.00
N HIS A 135 -4.17 0.41 25.23
CA HIS A 135 -5.33 1.16 25.69
C HIS A 135 -5.42 1.17 27.22
N THR A 136 -4.97 2.26 27.86
CA THR A 136 -5.11 2.44 29.31
C THR A 136 -6.53 2.89 29.67
N ALA A 137 -7.47 1.95 29.75
CA ALA A 137 -8.90 2.23 29.98
C ALA A 137 -9.25 2.78 31.39
N LYS A 138 -8.29 2.88 32.31
CA LYS A 138 -8.57 3.27 33.71
C LYS A 138 -8.86 4.76 33.88
N GLU A 139 -8.18 5.63 33.12
CA GLU A 139 -8.35 7.08 33.26
C GLU A 139 -9.64 7.57 32.60
N SER A 140 -10.04 6.95 31.49
CA SER A 140 -11.27 7.31 30.75
C SER A 140 -12.54 6.93 31.51
N ILE A 141 -12.58 5.78 32.18
CA ILE A 141 -13.74 5.37 32.99
C ILE A 141 -13.90 6.27 34.21
N ALA A 142 -12.81 6.63 34.89
CA ALA A 142 -12.85 7.52 36.05
C ALA A 142 -13.38 8.92 35.68
N ALA A 143 -12.94 9.48 34.55
CA ALA A 143 -13.40 10.78 34.06
C ALA A 143 -14.90 10.76 33.69
N LEU A 144 -15.39 9.70 33.05
CA LEU A 144 -16.80 9.53 32.70
C LEU A 144 -17.69 9.40 33.95
N ILE A 145 -17.22 8.67 34.98
CA ILE A 145 -17.94 8.53 36.26
C ILE A 145 -18.02 9.88 36.98
N GLN A 146 -16.93 10.66 37.02
CA GLN A 146 -16.93 11.98 37.64
C GLN A 146 -17.86 12.96 36.91
N ALA A 147 -17.85 12.97 35.58
CA ALA A 147 -18.74 13.82 34.80
C ALA A 147 -20.23 13.48 35.03
N ALA A 148 -20.57 12.18 35.08
CA ALA A 148 -21.94 11.74 35.38
C ALA A 148 -22.38 12.10 36.81
N GLN A 149 -21.47 12.06 37.78
CA GLN A 149 -21.75 12.48 39.16
C GLN A 149 -21.98 13.99 39.25
N GLN A 150 -21.19 14.80 38.54
CA GLN A 150 -21.36 16.26 38.51
C GLN A 150 -22.70 16.66 37.88
N ALA A 151 -23.13 16.01 36.80
CA ALA A 151 -24.43 16.28 36.17
C ALA A 151 -25.61 16.04 37.13
N LYS A 152 -25.62 14.91 37.85
CA LYS A 152 -26.65 14.60 38.86
C LYS A 152 -26.68 15.61 40.01
N GLN A 153 -25.52 16.10 40.43
CA GLN A 153 -25.40 17.11 41.48
C GLN A 153 -26.02 18.44 41.02
N ILE A 154 -25.77 18.85 39.77
CA ILE A 154 -26.31 20.08 39.17
C ILE A 154 -27.85 20.00 39.08
N GLU A 155 -28.40 18.89 38.58
CA GLU A 155 -29.86 18.70 38.49
C GLU A 155 -30.53 18.82 39.87
N SER A 156 -29.96 18.18 40.90
CA SER A 156 -30.50 18.25 42.26
C SER A 156 -30.46 19.67 42.86
N LYS A 157 -29.47 20.47 42.48
CA LYS A 157 -29.29 21.84 42.95
C LYS A 157 -30.25 22.80 42.26
N VAL A 158 -30.48 22.63 40.95
CA VAL A 158 -31.42 23.43 40.16
C VAL A 158 -32.85 23.23 40.65
N VAL A 159 -33.26 21.97 40.90
CA VAL A 159 -34.62 21.65 41.40
C VAL A 159 -34.89 22.29 42.77
N LYS A 160 -33.89 22.33 43.64
CA LYS A 160 -34.01 22.95 44.98
C LYS A 160 -34.04 24.48 44.97
N SER A 161 -33.58 25.12 43.90
CA SER A 161 -33.53 26.58 43.79
C SER A 161 -34.73 27.23 43.09
N LEU A 162 -35.68 26.42 42.60
CA LEU A 162 -36.89 26.94 41.96
C LEU A 162 -37.79 27.63 43.00
N PRO A 163 -38.24 28.88 42.78
CA PRO A 163 -39.15 29.55 43.68
C PRO A 163 -40.51 28.85 43.67
N VAL A 164 -41.00 28.47 44.85
CA VAL A 164 -42.38 27.99 45.02
C VAL A 164 -43.30 29.18 44.79
N ILE A 165 -44.00 29.21 43.66
CA ILE A 165 -45.03 30.23 43.40
C ILE A 165 -46.22 29.90 44.32
N PRO A 166 -46.57 30.75 45.30
CA PRO A 166 -47.74 30.49 46.13
C PRO A 166 -49.02 30.61 45.30
N LEU A 167 -49.92 29.64 45.46
CA LEU A 167 -51.22 29.61 44.80
C LEU A 167 -52.02 30.86 45.21
N SER A 168 -52.27 31.77 44.27
CA SER A 168 -53.07 32.98 44.49
C SER A 168 -54.42 32.58 45.10
N GLN A 169 -54.72 33.09 46.30
CA GLN A 169 -56.02 32.87 46.94
C GLN A 169 -57.13 33.37 46.00
N GLU A 170 -58.15 32.53 45.76
CA GLU A 170 -59.32 32.90 44.96
C GLU A 170 -60.02 34.13 45.58
N PRO A 171 -60.51 35.10 44.78
CA PRO A 171 -61.17 36.27 45.34
C PRO A 171 -62.47 35.88 46.04
N ALA A 172 -62.67 36.42 47.24
CA ALA A 172 -63.88 36.21 48.04
C ALA A 172 -65.14 36.57 47.24
N ILE A 173 -66.08 35.63 47.16
CA ILE A 173 -67.41 35.82 46.59
C ILE A 173 -68.15 36.83 47.47
N ILE A 174 -68.42 38.02 46.93
CA ILE A 174 -69.28 39.02 47.59
C ILE A 174 -70.73 38.61 47.32
N GLU A 175 -71.40 38.01 48.32
CA GLU A 175 -72.84 37.81 48.28
C GLU A 175 -73.54 39.18 48.28
N ARG A 176 -74.30 39.47 47.22
CA ARG A 176 -75.26 40.56 47.23
C ARG A 176 -76.42 40.13 48.14
N LYS A 177 -76.61 40.83 49.25
CA LYS A 177 -77.88 40.78 49.97
C LYS A 177 -78.92 41.52 49.13
N ASP A 178 -79.92 40.76 48.69
CA ASP A 178 -81.16 41.30 48.16
C ASP A 178 -81.91 41.97 49.32
N ASP A 179 -82.03 43.29 49.29
CA ASP A 179 -82.95 44.03 50.15
C ASP A 179 -84.17 44.47 49.32
N VAL A 180 -85.33 44.12 49.89
CA VAL A 180 -86.72 44.34 49.44
C VAL A 180 -87.09 45.83 49.44
#